data_AF-A0A644WDI5-F1
#
_entry.id   AF-A0A644WDI5-F1
#
_cell.length_a   1.000
_cell.length_b   1.000
_cell.length_c   1.000
_cell.angle_alpha   90.00
_cell.angle_beta   90.00
_cell.angle_gamma   90.00
#
_symmetry.space_group_name_H-M   'P 1'
#
loop_
_entity.id
_entity.type
_entity.pdbx_description
1 polymer ?
#
loop_
_entity_poly.entity_id
_entity_poly.type
_entity_poly.pdbx_seq_one_letter_code
_entity_poly.pdbx_strand_id
1 'polypeptide(L)'
;MEKTKVKEIALKCFQANPNINQITVVSDGNSFTDRNRAAQHAREIGGEHVTITRAEAEAVDAGDTGGNNDPAGGAGNTGNTGNTGGSGSGAGSELGGDNGEAEAEKELKETNVSDIPYDRMKELVVILKIETSDKKKVTLIEALEAKKAELTKPE
;
A
#
# COMPACT_ATOMS: atom_id res chain seq x y z
N MET A 1 9.21 2.01 7.39
CA MET A 1 8.79 1.95 5.97
C MET A 1 10.03 1.80 5.08
N GLU A 2 10.10 0.83 4.17
CA GLU A 2 11.28 0.68 3.29
C GLU A 2 11.33 1.75 2.20
N LYS A 3 12.45 2.45 2.09
CA LYS A 3 12.65 3.53 1.10
C LYS A 3 12.51 3.02 -0.34
N THR A 4 12.95 1.80 -0.61
CA THR A 4 12.86 1.17 -1.94
C THR A 4 11.41 0.99 -2.38
N LYS A 5 10.56 0.37 -1.54
CA LYS A 5 9.12 0.20 -1.81
C LYS A 5 8.41 1.54 -2.02
N VAL A 6 8.75 2.56 -1.23
CA VAL A 6 8.19 3.91 -1.38
C VAL A 6 8.56 4.53 -2.72
N LYS A 7 9.84 4.42 -3.15
CA LYS A 7 10.30 4.90 -4.45
C LYS A 7 9.57 4.19 -5.61
N GLU A 8 9.40 2.87 -5.54
CA GLU A 8 8.69 2.10 -6.58
C GLU A 8 7.23 2.52 -6.75
N ILE A 9 6.50 2.69 -5.65
CA ILE A 9 5.10 3.17 -5.67
C ILE A 9 5.06 4.58 -6.26
N ALA A 10 5.96 5.46 -5.84
CA ALA A 10 6.04 6.82 -6.34
C ALA A 10 6.33 6.91 -7.84
N LEU A 11 7.29 6.12 -8.34
CA LEU A 11 7.61 6.06 -9.77
C LEU A 11 6.40 5.66 -10.60
N LYS A 12 5.65 4.63 -10.17
CA LYS A 12 4.40 4.23 -10.86
C LYS A 12 3.39 5.37 -10.90
N CYS A 13 3.23 6.11 -9.80
CA CYS A 13 2.34 7.27 -9.76
C CYS A 13 2.80 8.41 -10.69
N PHE A 14 4.10 8.70 -10.73
CA PHE A 14 4.68 9.73 -11.60
C PHE A 14 4.60 9.36 -13.08
N GLN A 15 4.71 8.07 -13.42
CA GLN A 15 4.52 7.55 -14.77
C GLN A 15 3.07 7.64 -15.21
N ALA A 16 2.12 7.28 -14.33
CA ALA A 16 0.69 7.37 -14.60
C ALA A 16 0.19 8.83 -14.68
N ASN A 17 0.82 9.74 -13.94
CA ASN A 17 0.45 11.15 -13.89
C ASN A 17 1.68 12.04 -14.13
N PRO A 18 1.98 12.41 -15.38
CA PRO A 18 3.18 13.18 -15.70
C PRO A 18 3.18 14.59 -15.09
N ASN A 19 2.02 15.14 -14.73
CA ASN A 19 1.87 16.51 -14.23
C ASN A 19 2.11 16.68 -12.72
N ILE A 20 2.27 15.59 -11.96
CA ILE A 20 2.55 15.66 -10.52
C ILE A 20 4.06 15.58 -10.27
N ASN A 21 4.55 16.43 -9.37
CA ASN A 21 5.97 16.50 -9.00
C ASN A 21 6.25 15.99 -7.59
N GLN A 22 5.21 15.66 -6.83
CA GLN A 22 5.29 15.20 -5.45
C GLN A 22 4.16 14.22 -5.18
N ILE A 23 4.45 13.13 -4.47
CA ILE A 23 3.44 12.25 -3.89
C ILE A 23 3.76 11.98 -2.43
N THR A 24 2.74 11.62 -1.66
CA THR A 24 2.89 11.11 -0.32
C THR A 24 2.42 9.67 -0.28
N VAL A 25 3.31 8.73 0.06
CA VAL A 25 3.02 7.31 0.22
C VAL A 25 2.79 7.04 1.70
N VAL A 26 1.72 6.31 2.01
CA VAL A 26 1.36 5.89 3.37
C VAL A 26 1.76 4.42 3.57
N SER A 27 2.00 4.01 4.82
CA SER A 27 2.62 2.72 5.17
C SER A 27 1.76 1.49 4.86
N ASP A 28 0.54 1.71 4.38
CA ASP A 28 -0.35 0.72 3.80
C ASP A 28 -0.11 0.48 2.30
N GLY A 29 0.71 1.31 1.65
CA GLY A 29 0.99 1.26 0.21
C GLY A 29 0.16 2.23 -0.61
N ASN A 30 -0.76 2.97 0.01
CA ASN A 30 -1.57 3.97 -0.69
C ASN A 30 -0.76 5.24 -0.95
N SER A 31 -1.03 5.87 -2.10
CA SER A 31 -0.37 7.10 -2.53
C SER A 31 -1.38 8.22 -2.72
N PHE A 32 -1.00 9.42 -2.31
CA PHE A 32 -1.84 10.60 -2.39
C PHE A 32 -1.02 11.76 -2.96
N THR A 33 -1.65 12.57 -3.81
CA THR A 33 -1.08 13.83 -4.28
C THR A 33 -1.19 14.94 -3.23
N ASP A 34 -2.18 14.85 -2.34
CA ASP A 34 -2.37 15.77 -1.22
C ASP A 34 -1.77 15.21 0.08
N ARG A 35 -0.87 15.97 0.69
CA ARG A 35 -0.19 15.59 1.92
C ARG A 35 -1.13 15.55 3.14
N ASN A 36 -2.08 16.47 3.25
CA ASN A 36 -3.00 16.52 4.39
C ASN A 36 -3.89 15.28 4.39
N ARG A 37 -4.36 14.88 3.22
CA ARG A 37 -5.17 13.68 3.04
C ARG A 37 -4.38 12.41 3.38
N ALA A 38 -3.13 12.31 2.93
CA ALA A 38 -2.24 11.22 3.34
C ALA A 38 -1.99 11.19 4.85
N ALA A 39 -1.76 12.36 5.47
CA ALA A 39 -1.52 12.45 6.90
C ALA A 39 -2.75 12.08 7.73
N GLN A 40 -3.94 12.45 7.28
CA GLN A 40 -5.20 12.03 7.89
C GLN A 40 -5.38 10.51 7.80
N HIS A 41 -5.22 9.95 6.59
CA HIS A 41 -5.34 8.51 6.37
C HIS A 41 -4.33 7.72 7.21
N ALA A 42 -3.07 8.17 7.24
CA ALA A 42 -2.02 7.59 8.07
C ALA A 42 -2.40 7.60 9.56
N ARG A 43 -2.98 8.71 10.06
CA ARG A 43 -3.48 8.78 11.45
C ARG A 43 -4.63 7.82 11.72
N GLU A 44 -5.56 7.69 10.78
CA GLU A 44 -6.72 6.80 10.90
C GLU A 44 -6.29 5.33 11.02
N ILE A 45 -5.31 4.91 10.23
CA ILE A 45 -4.78 3.53 10.26
C ILE A 45 -3.67 3.32 11.30
N GLY A 46 -3.22 4.38 11.97
CA GLY A 46 -2.07 4.34 12.89
C GLY A 46 -0.73 4.08 12.20
N GLY A 47 -0.58 4.49 10.95
CA GLY A 47 0.59 4.29 10.10
C GLY A 47 1.43 5.55 9.89
N GLU A 48 2.57 5.37 9.22
CA GLU A 48 3.47 6.45 8.82
C GLU A 48 3.19 6.90 7.37
N HIS A 49 3.61 8.12 7.02
CA HIS A 49 3.57 8.63 5.66
C HIS A 49 4.91 9.28 5.28
N VAL A 50 5.30 9.14 4.02
CA VAL A 50 6.54 9.69 3.46
C VAL A 50 6.18 10.45 2.19
N THR A 51 6.58 11.71 2.14
CA THR A 51 6.46 12.52 0.93
C THR A 51 7.75 12.43 0.13
N ILE A 52 7.63 12.16 -1.16
CA ILE A 52 8.75 12.03 -2.09
C ILE A 52 8.46 12.85 -3.34
N THR A 53 9.46 13.60 -3.79
CA THR A 53 9.39 14.34 -5.05
C THR A 53 9.81 13.46 -6.23
N ARG A 54 9.39 13.84 -7.45
CA ARG A 54 9.80 13.14 -8.68
C ARG A 54 11.33 13.07 -8.77
N ALA A 55 12.02 14.17 -8.49
CA ALA A 55 13.48 14.21 -8.48
C ALA A 55 14.10 13.21 -7.49
N GLU A 56 13.52 13.02 -6.31
CA GLU A 56 14.01 12.04 -5.33
C GLU A 56 13.69 10.59 -5.69
N ALA A 57 12.59 10.35 -6.40
CA ALA A 57 12.20 9.02 -6.87
C ALA A 57 13.03 8.58 -8.09
N GLU A 58 13.33 9.52 -8.99
CA GLU A 58 14.20 9.33 -10.16
C GLU A 58 15.69 9.44 -9.83
N ALA A 59 16.04 9.95 -8.65
CA ALA A 59 17.40 9.90 -8.13
C ALA A 59 17.80 8.43 -7.95
N VAL A 60 18.47 7.92 -8.98
CA VAL A 60 19.23 6.67 -8.95
C VAL A 60 20.21 6.83 -7.80
N ASP A 61 20.10 5.98 -6.78
CA ASP A 61 21.15 5.85 -5.78
C ASP A 61 22.45 5.66 -6.55
N ALA A 62 23.41 6.57 -6.38
CA ALA A 62 24.67 6.54 -7.12
C ALA A 62 25.47 5.30 -6.67
N GLY A 63 25.08 4.16 -7.23
CA GLY A 63 25.53 2.82 -6.94
C GLY A 63 25.23 1.97 -8.15
N ASP A 64 26.16 2.06 -9.11
CA ASP A 64 26.33 1.20 -10.29
C ASP A 64 25.59 1.58 -11.60
N THR A 65 26.27 2.47 -12.32
CA THR A 65 26.55 2.53 -13.77
C THR A 65 25.54 2.07 -14.82
N GLY A 66 25.18 3.01 -15.70
CA GLY A 66 24.76 2.72 -17.07
C GLY A 66 24.04 3.89 -17.70
N GLY A 67 24.80 4.85 -18.25
CA GLY A 67 24.23 6.02 -18.92
C GLY A 67 23.35 5.65 -20.12
N ASN A 68 22.44 6.55 -20.48
CA ASN A 68 22.50 7.29 -21.74
C ASN A 68 21.49 8.44 -21.71
N ASN A 69 21.98 9.60 -22.14
CA ASN A 69 21.25 10.85 -22.35
C ASN A 69 20.11 10.67 -23.37
N ASP A 70 19.03 11.43 -23.21
CA ASP A 70 18.56 12.40 -24.22
C ASP A 70 17.42 13.28 -23.65
N PRO A 71 17.51 14.63 -23.72
CA PRO A 71 16.41 15.52 -23.41
C PRO A 71 15.73 16.01 -24.70
N ALA A 72 14.47 15.65 -24.91
CA ALA A 72 13.55 16.31 -25.83
C ALA A 72 12.27 16.58 -25.04
N GLY A 73 11.84 17.81 -24.74
CA GLY A 73 11.70 18.95 -25.63
C GLY A 73 10.33 18.87 -26.32
N GLY A 74 9.32 19.60 -25.84
CA GLY A 74 8.06 19.74 -26.59
C GLY A 74 6.80 20.17 -25.81
N ALA A 75 6.58 21.48 -25.79
CA ALA A 75 5.32 22.24 -25.78
C ALA A 75 3.94 21.52 -25.70
N GLY A 76 3.09 22.03 -24.79
CA GLY A 76 1.79 22.64 -25.16
C GLY A 76 0.53 21.75 -25.25
N ASN A 77 -0.39 21.99 -24.31
CA ASN A 77 -1.75 22.55 -24.55
C ASN A 77 -2.97 21.78 -23.96
N THR A 78 -3.78 22.55 -23.22
CA THR A 78 -5.24 22.49 -22.97
C THR A 78 -5.98 21.16 -22.77
N GLY A 79 -6.66 21.05 -21.62
CA GLY A 79 -7.81 20.16 -21.45
C GLY A 79 -8.27 20.02 -19.99
N ASN A 80 -8.99 21.01 -19.48
CA ASN A 80 -9.72 20.94 -18.22
C ASN A 80 -10.97 20.03 -18.32
N THR A 81 -11.06 19.00 -17.48
CA THR A 81 -12.30 18.49 -16.84
C THR A 81 -11.83 17.65 -15.64
N GLY A 82 -12.06 18.04 -14.39
CA GLY A 82 -13.37 17.94 -13.74
C GLY A 82 -13.63 16.51 -13.26
N ASN A 83 -13.25 16.23 -12.01
CA ASN A 83 -13.95 15.39 -11.02
C ASN A 83 -14.79 14.20 -11.51
N THR A 84 -14.46 13.00 -11.03
CA THR A 84 -15.48 12.10 -10.46
C THR A 84 -14.90 11.35 -9.26
N GLY A 85 -15.27 11.81 -8.06
CA GLY A 85 -15.44 10.90 -6.94
C GLY A 85 -16.39 9.77 -7.33
N GLY A 86 -15.99 8.54 -7.03
CA GLY A 86 -16.82 7.35 -7.10
C GLY A 86 -16.81 6.67 -5.74
N SER A 87 -17.66 7.15 -4.83
CA SER A 87 -18.26 6.26 -3.85
C SER A 87 -19.04 5.20 -4.63
N GLY A 88 -18.56 3.96 -4.57
CA GLY A 88 -19.32 2.77 -4.94
C GLY A 88 -19.46 1.88 -3.71
N SER A 89 -20.53 2.11 -2.93
CA SER A 89 -21.11 1.09 -2.08
C SER A 89 -22.00 0.18 -2.94
N GLY A 90 -21.99 -1.13 -2.66
CA GLY A 90 -22.92 -2.12 -3.22
C GLY A 90 -22.17 -3.33 -3.77
N ALA A 91 -21.94 -4.38 -2.97
CA ALA A 91 -22.88 -5.46 -2.61
C ALA A 91 -23.03 -6.52 -3.74
N GLY A 92 -22.69 -7.77 -3.39
CA GLY A 92 -22.77 -8.96 -4.22
C GLY A 92 -21.54 -9.84 -4.00
N SER A 93 -21.43 -10.51 -2.85
CA SER A 93 -21.87 -11.90 -2.68
C SER A 93 -21.15 -12.85 -3.63
N GLU A 94 -20.08 -13.47 -3.15
CA GLU A 94 -19.85 -14.91 -3.32
C GLU A 94 -18.97 -15.37 -2.14
N LEU A 95 -19.65 -15.76 -1.06
CA LEU A 95 -19.13 -16.70 -0.09
C LEU A 95 -18.87 -18.01 -0.85
N GLY A 96 -17.63 -18.27 -1.21
CA GLY A 96 -17.18 -19.53 -1.80
C GLY A 96 -15.67 -19.61 -1.70
N GLY A 97 -15.06 -20.43 -0.86
CA GLY A 97 -15.63 -21.39 0.08
C GLY A 97 -14.61 -21.75 1.17
N ASP A 98 -14.96 -22.74 1.98
CA ASP A 98 -14.18 -23.36 3.06
C ASP A 98 -12.68 -23.64 2.79
N ASN A 99 -12.15 -23.43 1.58
CA ASN A 99 -10.71 -23.53 1.27
C ASN A 99 -9.90 -22.24 1.54
N GLY A 100 -10.54 -21.09 1.74
CA GLY A 100 -9.83 -19.81 1.93
C GLY A 100 -9.08 -19.72 3.27
N GLU A 101 -9.63 -20.33 4.33
CA GLU A 101 -9.01 -20.33 5.67
C GLU A 101 -7.67 -21.07 5.65
N ALA A 102 -7.60 -22.28 5.09
CA ALA A 102 -6.36 -23.05 5.03
C ALA A 102 -5.26 -22.37 4.20
N GLU A 103 -5.62 -21.72 3.07
CA GLU A 103 -4.66 -20.94 2.28
C GLU A 103 -4.18 -19.69 3.02
N ALA A 104 -5.08 -18.99 3.70
CA ALA A 104 -4.73 -17.84 4.52
C ALA A 104 -3.84 -18.23 5.72
N GLU A 105 -4.11 -19.36 6.37
CA GLU A 105 -3.28 -19.90 7.45
C GLU A 105 -1.88 -20.27 6.94
N LYS A 106 -1.80 -20.86 5.75
CA LYS A 106 -0.53 -21.19 5.09
C LYS A 106 0.24 -19.92 4.73
N GLU A 107 -0.40 -18.94 4.11
CA GLU A 107 0.18 -17.63 3.79
C GLU A 107 0.73 -16.95 5.06
N LEU A 108 -0.04 -16.98 6.15
CA LEU A 108 0.34 -16.41 7.44
C LEU A 108 1.53 -17.15 8.08
N LYS A 109 1.63 -18.47 7.91
CA LYS A 109 2.78 -19.26 8.37
C LYS A 109 4.05 -18.93 7.60
N GLU A 110 3.95 -18.85 6.27
CA GLU A 110 5.10 -18.66 5.37
C GLU A 110 5.58 -17.20 5.31
N THR A 111 4.69 -16.23 5.53
CA THR A 111 4.99 -14.79 5.39
C THR A 111 5.22 -14.13 6.75
N ASN A 112 6.05 -13.09 6.78
CA ASN A 112 6.17 -12.19 7.92
C ASN A 112 4.98 -11.23 7.96
N VAL A 113 4.24 -11.19 9.07
CA VAL A 113 3.03 -10.34 9.20
C VAL A 113 3.32 -8.87 8.94
N SER A 114 4.50 -8.39 9.35
CA SER A 114 4.94 -7.01 9.13
C SER A 114 5.18 -6.64 7.65
N ASP A 115 5.44 -7.62 6.78
CA ASP A 115 5.62 -7.43 5.34
C ASP A 115 4.32 -7.47 4.55
N ILE A 116 3.24 -7.98 5.16
CA ILE A 116 1.93 -8.08 4.51
C ILE A 116 1.38 -6.66 4.29
N PRO A 117 0.85 -6.33 3.10
CA PRO A 117 0.22 -5.03 2.88
C PRO A 117 -1.05 -4.90 3.74
N TYR A 118 -1.33 -3.71 4.23
CA TYR A 118 -2.45 -3.47 5.16
C TYR A 118 -3.81 -3.89 4.60
N ASP A 119 -4.06 -3.70 3.30
CA ASP A 119 -5.27 -4.21 2.66
C ASP A 119 -5.39 -5.74 2.78
N ARG A 120 -4.29 -6.45 2.55
CA ARG A 120 -4.24 -7.91 2.72
C ARG A 120 -4.39 -8.31 4.19
N MET A 121 -3.83 -7.56 5.14
CA MET A 121 -4.06 -7.81 6.57
C MET A 121 -5.56 -7.76 6.91
N LYS A 122 -6.28 -6.77 6.39
CA LYS A 122 -7.74 -6.66 6.59
C LYS A 122 -8.49 -7.86 6.00
N GLU A 123 -8.08 -8.35 4.83
CA GLU A 123 -8.66 -9.55 4.24
C GLU A 123 -8.37 -10.78 5.10
N LEU A 124 -7.13 -10.97 5.54
CA LEU A 124 -6.73 -12.12 6.35
C LEU A 124 -7.49 -12.20 7.67
N VAL A 125 -7.67 -11.09 8.39
CA VAL A 125 -8.46 -11.12 9.64
C VAL A 125 -9.92 -11.45 9.40
N VAL A 126 -10.49 -11.09 8.24
CA VAL A 126 -11.86 -11.45 7.87
C VAL A 126 -11.94 -12.93 7.48
N ILE A 127 -11.01 -13.42 6.66
CA ILE A 127 -10.96 -14.82 6.23
C ILE A 127 -10.75 -15.75 7.43
N LEU A 128 -9.79 -15.42 8.29
CA LEU A 128 -9.44 -16.20 9.49
C LEU A 128 -10.39 -15.94 10.68
N LYS A 129 -11.43 -15.13 10.48
CA LYS A 129 -12.45 -14.77 11.49
C LYS A 129 -11.83 -14.30 12.82
N ILE A 130 -10.77 -13.49 12.73
CA ILE A 130 -10.05 -12.95 13.89
C ILE A 130 -10.75 -11.67 14.36
N GLU A 131 -11.22 -11.67 15.62
CA GLU A 131 -11.79 -10.47 16.23
C GLU A 131 -10.68 -9.49 16.61
N THR A 132 -10.80 -8.25 16.16
CA THR A 132 -9.85 -7.16 16.45
C THR A 132 -10.58 -5.98 17.08
N SER A 133 -9.96 -5.37 18.10
CA SER A 133 -10.58 -4.24 18.81
C SER A 133 -10.71 -2.99 17.93
N ASP A 134 -9.79 -2.81 16.98
CA ASP A 134 -9.83 -1.76 15.98
C ASP A 134 -9.10 -2.20 14.70
N LYS A 135 -9.29 -1.43 13.62
CA LYS A 135 -8.69 -1.71 12.31
C LYS A 135 -7.32 -1.04 12.12
N LYS A 136 -6.62 -0.65 13.19
CA LYS A 136 -5.28 -0.06 13.03
C LYS A 136 -4.28 -1.13 12.64
N LYS A 137 -3.26 -0.70 11.90
CA LYS A 137 -2.22 -1.60 11.40
C LYS A 137 -1.55 -2.42 12.51
N VAL A 138 -1.23 -1.79 13.64
CA VAL A 138 -0.61 -2.45 14.80
C VAL A 138 -1.53 -3.54 15.36
N THR A 139 -2.80 -3.22 15.60
CA THR A 139 -3.81 -4.16 16.11
C THR A 139 -4.00 -5.36 15.18
N LEU A 140 -4.05 -5.13 13.86
CA LEU A 140 -4.13 -6.21 12.87
C LEU A 140 -2.88 -7.10 12.88
N ILE A 141 -1.68 -6.50 12.99
CA ILE A 141 -0.42 -7.25 13.10
C ILE A 141 -0.44 -8.13 14.34
N GLU A 142 -0.74 -7.56 15.51
CA GLU A 142 -0.78 -8.30 16.78
C GLU A 142 -1.76 -9.48 16.71
N ALA A 143 -2.95 -9.27 16.13
CA ALA A 143 -3.97 -10.31 16.01
C ALA A 143 -3.56 -11.42 15.04
N LEU A 144 -2.95 -11.08 13.91
CA LEU A 144 -2.43 -12.04 12.93
C LEU A 144 -1.21 -12.81 13.49
N GLU A 145 -0.32 -12.14 14.22
CA GLU A 145 0.81 -12.80 14.89
C GLU A 145 0.35 -13.74 16.01
N ALA A 146 -0.64 -13.35 16.80
CA ALA A 146 -1.25 -14.22 17.80
C ALA A 146 -1.82 -15.48 17.15
N LYS A 147 -2.60 -15.33 16.07
CA LYS A 147 -3.14 -16.47 15.33
C LYS A 147 -2.04 -17.36 14.74
N LYS A 148 -0.98 -16.77 14.17
CA LYS A 148 0.19 -17.50 13.67
C LYS A 148 0.85 -18.33 14.77
N ALA A 149 1.00 -17.77 15.97
CA ALA A 149 1.58 -18.46 17.12
C ALA A 149 0.70 -19.64 17.59
N GLU A 150 -0.63 -19.49 17.57
CA GLU A 150 -1.55 -20.59 17.85
C GLU A 150 -1.39 -21.74 16.85
N LEU A 151 -1.23 -21.42 15.56
CA LEU A 151 -1.09 -22.40 14.49
C LEU A 151 0.27 -23.12 14.43
N THR A 152 1.26 -22.63 15.18
CA THR A 152 2.64 -23.16 15.21
C THR A 152 3.03 -23.73 16.57
N LYS A 153 2.14 -23.70 17.56
CA LYS A 153 2.34 -24.41 18.83
C LYS A 153 2.36 -25.93 18.57
N PRO A 154 3.42 -26.66 18.97
CA PRO A 154 3.35 -28.10 19.05
C PRO A 154 2.36 -28.47 20.17
N GLU A 155 1.39 -29.34 19.87
CA GLU A 155 0.55 -30.02 20.87
C GLU A 155 1.39 -30.87 21.83
#